data_AF-A0A7C2E335-F1
#
_entry.id   AF-A0A7C2E335-F1
#
_cell.length_a   1.000
_cell.length_b   1.000
_cell.length_c   1.000
_cell.angle_alpha   90.00
_cell.angle_beta   90.00
_cell.angle_gamma   90.00
#
_symmetry.space_group_name_H-M   'P 1'
#
loop_
_entity.id
_entity.type
_entity.pdbx_description
1 polymer ?
#
loop_
_entity_poly.entity_id
_entity_poly.type
_entity_poly.pdbx_seq_one_letter_code
_entity_poly.pdbx_strand_id
1 'polypeptide(L)'
;MPAIAIIGGTGIYDPELLEGVTEEVVGTDYGTVNVTRGFYGGKEVAFLPRHGAGHAVPPHLVNYRANIMALKKIGVRSILATAATGSLNPQMKPGEFVFVDQFLDFTKERKQT
;
A
#
# COMPACT_ATOMS: atom_id res chain seq x y z
N MET A 1 8.00 16.19 4.41
CA MET A 1 7.90 14.80 4.92
C MET A 1 6.45 14.41 4.86
N PRO A 2 6.07 13.40 4.06
CA PRO A 2 4.68 13.03 3.86
C PRO A 2 4.11 12.43 5.15
N ALA A 3 3.03 13.02 5.65
CA ALA A 3 2.32 12.45 6.80
C ALA A 3 1.44 11.25 6.40
N ILE A 4 1.08 11.16 5.12
CA ILE A 4 0.12 10.20 4.57
C ILE A 4 0.79 9.35 3.48
N ALA A 5 0.51 8.06 3.50
CA ALA A 5 0.82 7.16 2.38
C ALA A 5 -0.41 6.45 1.86
N ILE A 6 -0.38 6.10 0.57
CA ILE A 6 -1.33 5.22 -0.09
C ILE A 6 -0.62 3.91 -0.45
N ILE A 7 -1.11 2.79 0.05
CA ILE A 7 -0.68 1.45 -0.41
C ILE A 7 -1.71 0.94 -1.42
N GLY A 8 -1.33 0.98 -2.70
CA GLY A 8 -2.17 0.54 -3.82
C GLY A 8 -2.24 -0.98 -3.95
N GLY A 9 -3.45 -1.54 -3.92
CA GLY A 9 -3.72 -2.93 -4.26
C GLY A 9 -3.98 -3.15 -5.75
N THR A 10 -4.61 -4.28 -6.09
CA THR A 10 -5.10 -4.55 -7.44
C THR A 10 -6.00 -3.40 -7.93
N GLY A 11 -5.73 -2.89 -9.13
CA GLY A 11 -6.43 -1.78 -9.77
C GLY A 11 -5.88 -0.38 -9.45
N ILE A 12 -4.95 -0.24 -8.50
CA ILE A 12 -4.32 1.04 -8.17
C ILE A 12 -2.80 0.87 -8.19
N TYR A 13 -2.22 1.08 -9.36
CA TYR A 13 -0.81 0.80 -9.62
C TYR A 13 0.00 2.05 -9.95
N ASP A 14 -0.66 3.08 -10.49
CA ASP A 14 0.03 4.22 -11.05
C ASP A 14 -0.12 5.45 -10.16
N PRO A 15 1.00 6.11 -9.78
CA PRO A 15 0.99 7.41 -9.13
C PRO A 15 0.60 8.57 -10.06
N GLU A 16 0.08 8.35 -11.28
CA GLU A 16 -0.43 9.37 -12.21
C GLU A 16 -1.31 10.46 -11.57
N LEU A 17 -1.99 10.15 -10.46
CA LEU A 17 -2.77 11.12 -9.68
C LEU A 17 -1.93 12.14 -8.90
N LEU A 18 -0.62 11.93 -8.78
CA LEU A 18 0.31 12.76 -8.03
C LEU A 18 1.06 13.72 -8.95
N GLU A 19 1.23 14.95 -8.49
CA GLU A 19 2.05 15.97 -9.15
C GLU A 19 3.48 15.94 -8.61
N GLY A 20 4.47 16.30 -9.44
CA GLY A 20 5.87 16.42 -8.99
C GLY A 20 6.45 15.10 -8.49
N VAL A 21 6.17 14.01 -9.19
CA VAL A 21 6.54 12.65 -8.79
C VAL A 21 8.05 12.48 -8.68
N THR A 22 8.50 11.93 -7.56
CA THR A 22 9.89 11.50 -7.34
C THR A 22 9.91 10.08 -6.77
N GLU A 23 10.94 9.31 -7.11
CA GLU A 23 11.16 7.98 -6.53
C GLU A 23 12.27 8.04 -5.48
N GLU A 24 12.07 7.30 -4.40
CA GLU A 24 13.03 7.16 -3.32
C GLU A 24 13.22 5.68 -2.97
N VAL A 25 14.49 5.26 -2.93
CA VAL A 25 14.88 3.92 -2.54
C VAL A 25 15.15 3.90 -1.04
N VAL A 26 14.33 3.20 -0.26
CA VAL A 26 14.41 3.16 1.20
C VAL A 26 14.93 1.80 1.67
N GLY A 27 16.09 1.81 2.32
CA GLY A 27 16.66 0.62 2.96
C GLY A 27 15.99 0.32 4.30
N THR A 28 15.56 -0.93 4.50
CA THR A 28 14.98 -1.44 5.75
C THR A 28 15.73 -2.67 6.21
N ASP A 29 15.53 -3.04 7.48
CA ASP A 29 16.14 -4.25 8.05
C ASP A 29 15.57 -5.53 7.41
N TYR A 30 14.55 -5.39 6.57
CA TYR A 30 13.86 -6.47 5.86
C TYR A 30 14.08 -6.43 4.35
N GLY A 31 14.88 -5.49 3.84
CA GLY A 31 15.14 -5.30 2.41
C GLY A 31 14.89 -3.86 1.94
N THR A 32 14.99 -3.66 0.63
CA THR A 32 14.85 -2.34 0.00
C THR A 32 13.47 -2.16 -0.61
N VAL A 33 12.90 -0.96 -0.47
CA VAL A 33 11.58 -0.61 -1.01
C VAL A 33 11.68 0.67 -1.83
N ASN A 34 11.12 0.66 -3.04
CA ASN A 34 10.96 1.87 -3.84
C ASN A 34 9.63 2.53 -3.46
N VAL A 35 9.70 3.75 -2.95
CA VAL A 35 8.54 4.55 -2.58
C VAL A 35 8.45 5.72 -3.55
N THR A 36 7.27 5.93 -4.12
CA THR A 36 6.99 7.11 -4.92
C THR A 36 6.49 8.21 -4.00
N ARG A 37 6.91 9.46 -4.22
CA ARG A 37 6.38 10.63 -3.53
C ARG A 37 5.87 11.64 -4.55
N GLY A 38 4.87 12.40 -4.18
CA GLY A 38 4.37 13.50 -4.98
C GLY A 38 3.36 14.31 -4.19
N PHE A 39 2.64 15.19 -4.89
CA PHE A 39 1.64 16.06 -4.30
C PHE A 39 0.24 15.72 -4.81
N TYR A 40 -0.72 15.68 -3.89
CA TYR A 40 -2.14 15.60 -4.24
C TYR A 40 -2.91 16.68 -3.47
N GLY A 41 -3.57 17.59 -4.18
CA GLY A 41 -4.28 18.71 -3.56
C GLY A 41 -3.38 19.55 -2.66
N GLY A 42 -2.14 19.81 -3.09
CA GLY A 42 -1.14 20.57 -2.34
C GLY A 42 -0.52 19.85 -1.12
N LYS A 43 -0.84 18.57 -0.89
CA LYS A 43 -0.29 17.77 0.21
C LYS A 43 0.71 16.75 -0.31
N GLU A 44 1.86 16.64 0.34
CA GLU A 44 2.85 15.59 0.04
C GLU A 44 2.28 14.22 0.46
N VAL A 45 2.26 13.29 -0.49
CA VAL A 45 1.75 11.92 -0.32
C VAL A 45 2.81 10.94 -0.79
N ALA A 46 3.03 9.88 0.00
CA ALA A 46 3.80 8.71 -0.44
C ALA A 46 2.86 7.68 -1.10
N PHE A 47 3.31 7.04 -2.16
CA PHE A 47 2.61 5.96 -2.84
C PHE A 47 3.49 4.72 -2.89
N LEU A 48 2.89 3.56 -2.61
CA LEU A 48 3.57 2.28 -2.62
C LEU A 48 2.66 1.20 -3.25
N PRO A 49 3.01 0.68 -4.45
CA PRO A 49 2.26 -0.44 -5.02
C PRO A 49 2.53 -1.73 -4.23
N ARG A 50 1.49 -2.34 -3.65
CA ARG A 50 1.62 -3.55 -2.80
C ARG A 50 2.30 -4.70 -3.53
N HIS A 51 1.98 -4.86 -4.81
CA HIS A 51 2.44 -5.97 -5.65
C HIS A 51 3.69 -5.61 -6.47
N GLY A 52 4.36 -4.51 -6.13
CA GLY A 52 5.48 -3.97 -6.89
C GLY A 52 5.08 -3.46 -8.27
N ALA A 53 6.08 -3.00 -9.03
CA ALA A 53 5.89 -2.57 -10.42
C ALA A 53 5.35 -3.73 -11.27
N GLY A 54 4.40 -3.44 -12.16
CA GLY A 54 3.81 -4.43 -13.06
C GLY A 54 2.99 -5.53 -12.38
N HIS A 55 2.62 -5.37 -11.09
CA HIS A 55 1.83 -6.36 -10.34
C HIS A 55 2.50 -7.75 -10.24
N ALA A 56 3.84 -7.79 -10.24
CA ALA A 56 4.61 -9.03 -10.34
C ALA A 56 4.70 -9.84 -9.03
N VAL A 57 4.45 -9.22 -7.87
CA VAL A 57 4.65 -9.88 -6.57
C VAL A 57 3.33 -10.47 -6.04
N PRO A 58 3.19 -11.81 -5.92
CA PRO A 58 1.96 -12.41 -5.41
C PRO A 58 1.77 -12.13 -3.90
N PRO A 59 0.52 -12.16 -3.38
CA PRO A 59 0.21 -11.75 -2.00
C PRO A 59 1.00 -12.44 -0.88
N HIS A 60 1.48 -13.66 -1.09
CA HIS A 60 2.25 -14.44 -0.12
C HIS A 60 3.75 -14.09 -0.11
N LEU A 61 4.26 -13.43 -1.16
CA LEU A 61 5.66 -12.97 -1.27
C LEU A 61 5.84 -11.48 -1.01
N VAL A 62 4.74 -10.73 -0.85
CA VAL A 62 4.82 -9.30 -0.50
C VAL A 62 5.58 -9.11 0.81
N ASN A 63 6.62 -8.28 0.79
CA ASN A 63 7.42 -7.98 1.97
C ASN A 63 6.76 -6.87 2.82
N TYR A 64 5.68 -7.23 3.52
CA TYR A 64 4.90 -6.29 4.32
C TYR A 64 5.74 -5.56 5.37
N ARG A 65 6.72 -6.23 5.99
CA ARG A 65 7.60 -5.62 7.01
C ARG A 65 8.49 -4.55 6.41
N ALA A 66 9.10 -4.81 5.26
CA ALA A 66 9.90 -3.80 4.55
C ALA A 66 9.02 -2.61 4.14
N ASN A 67 7.84 -2.87 3.57
CA ASN A 67 6.91 -1.83 3.14
C ASN A 67 6.52 -0.89 4.29
N ILE A 68 6.07 -1.44 5.43
CA ILE A 68 5.67 -0.64 6.59
C ILE A 68 6.87 0.09 7.22
N MET A 69 8.02 -0.57 7.35
CA MET A 69 9.23 0.06 7.89
C MET A 69 9.74 1.20 7.00
N ALA A 70 9.70 1.03 5.67
CA ALA A 70 10.11 2.05 4.72
C ALA A 70 9.25 3.32 4.86
N LEU A 71 7.92 3.16 4.86
CA LEU A 71 6.98 4.26 5.07
C LEU A 71 7.21 4.94 6.44
N LYS A 72 7.47 4.15 7.49
CA LYS A 72 7.79 4.68 8.82
C LYS A 72 9.08 5.52 8.82
N LYS A 73 10.15 5.05 8.15
CA LYS A 73 11.44 5.75 8.07
C LYS A 73 11.34 7.10 7.35
N ILE A 74 10.45 7.22 6.36
CA ILE A 74 10.23 8.48 5.63
C ILE A 74 9.23 9.44 6.32
N GLY A 75 8.77 9.10 7.52
CA GLY A 75 7.95 9.98 8.36
C GLY A 75 6.44 9.83 8.20
N VAL A 76 5.96 8.82 7.47
CA VAL A 76 4.52 8.54 7.32
C VAL A 76 3.91 8.19 8.68
N ARG A 77 2.73 8.74 8.95
CA ARG A 77 1.96 8.53 10.19
C ARG A 77 0.60 7.89 9.94
N SER A 78 0.07 8.01 8.74
CA SER A 78 -1.23 7.46 8.35
C SER A 78 -1.11 6.77 7.00
N ILE A 79 -1.70 5.58 6.90
CA ILE A 79 -1.68 4.78 5.67
C ILE A 79 -3.12 4.51 5.25
N LEU A 80 -3.44 4.82 4.00
CA LEU A 80 -4.65 4.39 3.32
C LEU A 80 -4.28 3.21 2.41
N ALA A 81 -4.84 2.04 2.65
CA ALA A 81 -4.56 0.85 1.86
C ALA A 81 -5.80 0.39 1.11
N THR A 82 -5.66 0.07 -0.18
CA THR A 82 -6.78 -0.43 -0.99
C THR A 82 -6.66 -1.93 -1.22
N ALA A 83 -7.78 -2.66 -1.22
CA ALA A 83 -7.81 -4.08 -1.53
C ALA A 83 -9.05 -4.40 -2.35
N ALA A 84 -8.85 -5.13 -3.45
CA ALA A 84 -9.95 -5.78 -4.14
C ALA A 84 -10.33 -7.06 -3.37
N THR A 85 -11.62 -7.27 -3.13
CA THR A 85 -12.13 -8.42 -2.38
C THR A 85 -13.42 -8.95 -2.98
N GLY A 86 -13.76 -10.20 -2.65
CA GLY A 86 -15.09 -10.75 -2.88
C GLY A 86 -15.98 -10.50 -1.66
N SER A 87 -17.27 -10.23 -1.90
CA SER A 87 -18.26 -10.12 -0.82
C SER A 87 -18.74 -11.51 -0.38
N LEU A 88 -18.86 -11.71 0.93
CA LEU A 88 -19.60 -12.83 1.54
C LEU A 88 -21.01 -12.41 1.99
N ASN A 89 -21.36 -11.14 1.84
CA ASN A 89 -22.68 -10.60 2.14
C ASN A 89 -23.43 -10.36 0.82
N PRO A 90 -24.52 -11.11 0.52
CA PRO A 90 -25.28 -10.97 -0.72
C PRO A 90 -25.89 -9.57 -0.95
N GLN A 91 -26.04 -8.75 0.10
CA GLN A 91 -26.54 -7.38 -0.02
C GLN A 91 -25.46 -6.41 -0.52
N MET A 92 -24.18 -6.73 -0.35
CA MET A 92 -23.06 -5.92 -0.81
C MET A 92 -22.73 -6.28 -2.26
N LYS A 93 -22.89 -5.32 -3.17
CA LYS A 93 -22.78 -5.53 -4.62
C LYS A 93 -21.37 -5.22 -5.14
N PRO A 94 -20.95 -5.82 -6.27
CA PRO A 94 -19.71 -5.43 -6.94
C PRO A 94 -19.65 -3.92 -7.20
N GLY A 95 -18.51 -3.29 -6.88
CA GLY A 95 -18.30 -1.85 -7.04
C GLY A 95 -18.57 -1.02 -5.77
N GLU A 96 -19.17 -1.61 -4.74
CA GLU A 96 -19.33 -0.94 -3.45
C GLU A 96 -18.01 -0.91 -2.65
N PHE A 97 -17.85 0.14 -1.84
CA PHE A 97 -16.70 0.32 -0.96
C PHE A 97 -17.04 -0.03 0.48
N VAL A 98 -16.07 -0.58 1.20
CA VAL A 98 -16.17 -0.89 2.63
C VAL A 98 -14.97 -0.33 3.37
N PHE A 99 -15.22 0.45 4.42
CA PHE A 99 -14.21 0.79 5.41
C PHE A 99 -14.12 -0.35 6.43
N VAL A 100 -13.11 -1.20 6.25
CA VAL A 100 -12.91 -2.39 7.09
C VAL A 100 -12.46 -1.96 8.49
N ASP A 101 -13.16 -2.43 9.52
CA ASP A 101 -12.87 -2.17 10.94
C ASP A 101 -12.44 -3.43 11.71
N GLN A 102 -12.64 -4.62 11.14
CA GLN A 102 -12.28 -5.92 11.70
C GLN A 102 -11.75 -6.89 10.63
N PHE A 103 -10.99 -7.91 11.03
CA PHE A 103 -10.53 -8.96 10.14
C PHE A 103 -10.36 -10.30 10.87
N LEU A 104 -10.37 -11.39 10.09
CA LEU A 104 -9.96 -12.72 10.53
C LEU A 104 -8.68 -13.10 9.77
N ASP A 105 -7.63 -13.49 10.49
CA ASP A 105 -6.36 -13.86 9.88
C ASP A 105 -6.31 -15.37 9.59
N PHE A 106 -6.34 -15.71 8.30
CA PHE A 106 -6.11 -17.06 7.79
C PHE A 106 -4.77 -17.20 7.03
N THR A 107 -3.86 -16.24 7.19
CA THR A 107 -2.54 -16.29 6.55
C THR A 107 -1.67 -17.36 7.23
N LYS A 108 -0.77 -17.99 6.45
CA LYS A 108 0.05 -19.12 6.94
C LYS A 108 1.55 -18.95 6.76
N GLU A 109 1.98 -18.44 5.61
CA GLU A 109 3.41 -18.45 5.21
C GLU A 109 4.08 -17.08 5.31
N ARG A 110 3.32 -16.04 5.66
CA ARG A 110 3.87 -14.70 5.82
C ARG A 110 4.73 -14.65 7.08
N LYS A 111 5.82 -13.88 7.03
CA LYS A 111 6.58 -13.56 8.24
C LYS A 111 5.68 -12.76 9.18
N GLN A 112 5.26 -13.39 10.27
CA GLN A 112 4.50 -12.75 11.34
C GLN A 112 5.43 -11.86 12.18
N THR A 113 4.83 -10.89 12.86
CA THR A 113 5.48 -9.92 13.76
C THR A 113 5.33 -10.33 15.20
#